data_AF-A0A538HGZ4-F1
#
_entry.id   AF-A0A538HGZ4-F1
#
_cell.length_a   1.000
_cell.length_b   1.000
_cell.length_c   1.000
_cell.angle_alpha   90.00
_cell.angle_beta   90.00
_cell.angle_gamma   90.00
#
_symmetry.space_group_name_H-M   'P 1'
#
loop_
_entity.id
_entity.type
_entity.pdbx_description
1 polymer ?
#
loop_
_entity_poly.entity_id
_entity_poly.type
_entity_poly.pdbx_seq_one_letter_code
_entity_poly.pdbx_strand_id
1 'polypeptide(L)'
;MVGLGGADDVLGGRGLQSALVPQRHRLAARQLADRLGSRALRALAGGAQDRAADADGRGSLRLPAAGGLRRDAPLADAVPDRLPDCGAAAGVGGRRAGPARPGAARPPAEPAPPRSGDVGAAGDPLLGGRVHAALRRPRLRARLGRAPRAGHRRGGGAVRIAVLAPAWFAVPPRGYGGIEWVVSLLADGLADAGHDVTLFASGDSRTKAKLEAVFADPPSERIGKSLPELRHALACYGRADEFDVINDHSGQVAALAGGLVETPVVHTLHGPLDGEPGEVYERIAHLARRVGFISISLNQRKPKPDLPWIANCPNALDFSLYPCKPHRGDYLLFLGRMSADKGAHRAIAVARETGLPLKLAGKKQDAKEIEYFAEYVEPHLVGGIEYLGEVSHGQKVELLQDARVTL
;
A
#
# COMPACT_ATOMS: atom_id res chain seq x y z
N MET A 1 2.98 34.10 -50.16
CA MET A 1 2.48 33.93 -51.53
C MET A 1 1.93 32.52 -51.67
N VAL A 2 0.73 32.38 -52.26
CA VAL A 2 0.16 31.24 -53.04
C VAL A 2 0.49 29.80 -52.60
N GLY A 3 -0.45 28.85 -52.41
CA GLY A 3 -1.93 28.79 -52.53
C GLY A 3 -2.34 27.29 -52.57
N LEU A 4 -3.20 26.76 -51.69
CA LEU A 4 -4.69 26.76 -51.66
C LEU A 4 -5.40 25.80 -52.65
N GLY A 5 -6.33 25.00 -52.10
CA GLY A 5 -7.17 23.96 -52.75
C GLY A 5 -7.00 22.59 -52.05
N GLY A 6 -8.02 21.82 -51.63
CA GLY A 6 -9.49 21.98 -51.73
C GLY A 6 -10.04 21.57 -53.12
N ALA A 7 -11.01 20.66 -53.28
CA ALA A 7 -11.76 19.79 -52.33
C ALA A 7 -12.33 18.57 -53.13
N ASP A 8 -13.25 17.68 -52.70
CA ASP A 8 -14.13 17.59 -51.52
C ASP A 8 -14.65 16.13 -51.25
N ASP A 9 -15.65 15.97 -50.38
CA ASP A 9 -16.50 14.79 -50.04
C ASP A 9 -16.61 13.56 -50.99
N VAL A 10 -16.67 12.35 -50.39
CA VAL A 10 -17.86 11.44 -50.41
C VAL A 10 -17.88 10.55 -49.15
N LEU A 11 -19.06 10.45 -48.50
CA LEU A 11 -19.31 9.57 -47.35
C LEU A 11 -19.48 8.09 -47.76
N GLY A 12 -18.78 7.18 -47.08
CA GLY A 12 -18.81 5.73 -47.39
C GLY A 12 -18.71 4.83 -46.14
N GLY A 13 -19.73 4.82 -45.30
CA GLY A 13 -19.71 4.10 -44.02
C GLY A 13 -19.62 2.57 -44.16
N ARG A 14 -18.60 1.97 -43.50
CA ARG A 14 -18.57 0.53 -43.17
C ARG A 14 -18.24 0.36 -41.70
N GLY A 15 -19.19 -0.20 -40.94
CA GLY A 15 -19.00 -0.47 -39.52
C GLY A 15 -18.00 -1.61 -39.31
N LEU A 16 -16.87 -1.33 -38.66
CA LEU A 16 -15.98 -2.37 -38.14
C LEU A 16 -16.66 -3.05 -36.96
N GLN A 17 -17.02 -4.31 -37.15
CA GLN A 17 -17.67 -5.14 -36.12
C GLN A 17 -16.73 -5.36 -34.92
N SER A 18 -17.29 -5.46 -33.72
CA SER A 18 -16.52 -5.78 -32.52
C SER A 18 -15.94 -7.19 -32.61
N ALA A 19 -14.64 -7.29 -32.85
CA ALA A 19 -13.90 -8.55 -32.85
C ALA A 19 -14.02 -9.22 -31.47
N LEU A 20 -14.73 -10.36 -31.42
CA LEU A 20 -14.92 -11.15 -30.21
C LEU A 20 -13.57 -11.69 -29.71
N VAL A 21 -13.11 -11.19 -28.57
CA VAL A 21 -11.91 -11.70 -27.89
C VAL A 21 -12.15 -13.15 -27.44
N PRO A 22 -11.42 -14.15 -27.95
CA PRO A 22 -11.71 -15.55 -27.63
C PRO A 22 -11.35 -15.89 -26.18
N GLN A 23 -12.31 -16.44 -25.41
CA GLN A 23 -12.06 -16.92 -24.04
C GLN A 23 -11.11 -18.13 -24.02
N ARG A 24 -9.80 -17.90 -23.89
CA ARG A 24 -8.78 -18.95 -23.75
C ARG A 24 -8.67 -19.50 -22.32
N HIS A 25 -9.76 -20.05 -21.79
CA HIS A 25 -9.65 -21.02 -20.70
C HIS A 25 -9.18 -22.40 -21.25
N ARG A 26 -8.50 -23.19 -20.41
CA ARG A 26 -8.11 -24.61 -20.64
C ARG A 26 -7.00 -24.91 -21.67
N LEU A 27 -5.87 -24.18 -21.66
CA LEU A 27 -4.65 -24.63 -22.38
C LEU A 27 -3.34 -24.73 -21.54
N ALA A 28 -3.38 -24.41 -20.24
CA ALA A 28 -2.20 -24.43 -19.36
C ALA A 28 -1.99 -25.75 -18.57
N ALA A 29 -2.73 -26.83 -18.88
CA ALA A 29 -2.79 -28.06 -18.06
C ALA A 29 -2.36 -29.35 -18.80
N ARG A 30 -1.76 -29.25 -19.99
CA ARG A 30 -1.36 -30.42 -20.81
C ARG A 30 0.06 -30.38 -21.40
N GLN A 31 0.92 -29.44 -20.98
CA GLN A 31 2.32 -29.37 -21.42
C GLN A 31 3.35 -29.54 -20.28
N LEU A 32 2.89 -29.90 -19.07
CA LEU A 32 3.77 -30.19 -17.92
C LEU A 32 3.87 -31.70 -17.60
N ALA A 33 3.17 -32.57 -18.34
CA ALA A 33 3.13 -34.01 -18.09
C ALA A 33 4.29 -34.78 -18.75
N ASP A 34 4.75 -34.36 -19.93
CA ASP A 34 5.62 -35.16 -20.80
C ASP A 34 7.13 -35.01 -20.50
N ARG A 35 7.51 -34.52 -19.31
CA ARG A 35 8.93 -34.27 -18.92
C ARG A 35 9.34 -34.73 -17.51
N LEU A 36 8.48 -35.42 -16.77
CA LEU A 36 8.85 -36.04 -15.49
C LEU A 36 8.44 -37.51 -15.46
N GLY A 37 9.42 -38.40 -15.28
CA GLY A 37 9.21 -39.85 -15.24
C GLY A 37 8.31 -40.27 -14.07
N SER A 38 7.50 -41.31 -14.30
CA SER A 38 6.39 -41.74 -13.44
C SER A 38 6.81 -42.46 -12.14
N ARG A 39 7.66 -41.83 -11.32
CA ARG A 39 8.12 -42.40 -10.04
C ARG A 39 8.33 -41.41 -8.87
N ALA A 40 7.64 -40.26 -8.89
CA ALA A 40 7.74 -39.23 -7.84
C ALA A 40 6.39 -38.67 -7.32
N LEU A 41 5.25 -39.33 -7.63
CA LEU A 41 3.91 -38.89 -7.19
C LEU A 41 3.15 -40.03 -6.49
N ARG A 42 3.62 -40.42 -5.30
CA ARG A 42 2.83 -41.23 -4.34
C ARG A 42 3.20 -40.99 -2.87
N ALA A 43 3.31 -39.71 -2.51
CA ALA A 43 3.20 -39.19 -1.15
C ALA A 43 2.26 -37.96 -1.21
N LEU A 44 1.69 -37.52 -0.08
CA LEU A 44 0.69 -36.45 0.01
C LEU A 44 -0.70 -36.78 -0.59
N ALA A 45 -1.25 -37.95 -0.28
CA ALA A 45 -2.68 -38.25 -0.44
C ALA A 45 -3.16 -39.28 0.61
N GLY A 46 -4.09 -38.87 1.49
CA GLY A 46 -4.53 -39.64 2.67
C GLY A 46 -3.56 -39.52 3.86
N GLY A 47 -4.01 -39.54 5.12
CA GLY A 47 -5.37 -39.64 5.66
C GLY A 47 -5.44 -39.02 7.07
N ALA A 48 -6.60 -39.01 7.72
CA ALA A 48 -6.85 -38.28 8.97
C ALA A 48 -7.13 -39.19 10.19
N GLN A 49 -7.27 -38.54 11.35
CA GLN A 49 -7.83 -39.01 12.64
C GLN A 49 -6.89 -39.66 13.66
N ASP A 50 -7.16 -39.34 14.93
CA ASP A 50 -6.49 -39.85 16.13
C ASP A 50 -6.80 -41.32 16.44
N ARG A 51 -5.85 -42.00 17.09
CA ARG A 51 -6.07 -42.84 18.28
C ARG A 51 -4.75 -43.22 18.95
N ALA A 52 -4.83 -43.65 20.21
CA ALA A 52 -3.70 -43.95 21.08
C ALA A 52 -3.79 -45.40 21.64
N ALA A 53 -2.81 -45.75 22.48
CA ALA A 53 -2.68 -46.97 23.30
C ALA A 53 -2.13 -48.24 22.63
N ASP A 54 -0.82 -48.45 22.85
CA ASP A 54 -0.19 -49.59 23.54
C ASP A 54 -0.24 -51.07 23.07
N ALA A 55 0.87 -51.72 23.44
CA ALA A 55 1.08 -53.13 23.82
C ALA A 55 1.64 -54.15 22.79
N ASP A 56 2.72 -54.81 23.25
CA ASP A 56 3.32 -56.11 22.87
C ASP A 56 3.81 -56.40 21.42
N GLY A 57 4.84 -57.25 21.32
CA GLY A 57 5.30 -57.82 20.03
C GLY A 57 6.81 -58.00 19.80
N ARG A 58 7.51 -58.69 20.73
CA ARG A 58 8.97 -58.98 20.67
C ARG A 58 9.53 -59.35 19.27
N GLY A 59 10.63 -58.71 18.86
CA GLY A 59 11.43 -59.14 17.69
C GLY A 59 12.87 -58.61 17.75
N SER A 60 13.85 -59.50 17.94
CA SER A 60 15.26 -59.13 18.20
C SER A 60 16.21 -59.50 17.06
N LEU A 61 17.15 -58.61 16.72
CA LEU A 61 18.42 -58.96 16.04
C LEU A 61 19.51 -57.94 16.42
N ARG A 62 20.78 -58.32 16.26
CA ARG A 62 21.94 -57.65 16.88
C ARG A 62 22.80 -56.84 15.89
N LEU A 63 23.57 -55.93 16.49
CA LEU A 63 24.74 -55.19 15.97
C LEU A 63 25.69 -56.04 15.11
N PRO A 64 26.53 -55.38 14.28
CA PRO A 64 27.88 -55.08 14.78
C PRO A 64 28.22 -53.57 14.73
N ALA A 65 29.24 -53.18 15.51
CA ALA A 65 29.81 -51.84 15.50
C ALA A 65 31.32 -51.90 15.25
N ALA A 66 31.79 -51.18 14.23
CA ALA A 66 33.19 -50.85 13.95
C ALA A 66 33.20 -49.66 12.96
N GLY A 67 34.12 -48.70 13.00
CA GLY A 67 35.18 -48.44 13.99
C GLY A 67 35.52 -46.94 13.98
N GLY A 68 36.23 -46.47 15.01
CA GLY A 68 36.48 -45.03 15.18
C GLY A 68 37.70 -44.51 14.40
N LEU A 69 37.52 -43.37 13.73
CA LEU A 69 38.59 -42.43 13.39
C LEU A 69 38.25 -41.07 14.00
N ARG A 70 39.26 -40.33 14.49
CA ARG A 70 39.09 -39.00 15.09
C ARG A 70 39.66 -37.92 14.18
N ARG A 71 39.01 -36.74 14.24
CA ARG A 71 39.39 -35.42 13.69
C ARG A 71 39.10 -35.24 12.18
N ASP A 72 38.71 -34.05 11.72
CA ASP A 72 38.69 -32.71 12.37
C ASP A 72 37.28 -32.05 12.44
N ALA A 73 37.23 -30.86 13.05
CA ALA A 73 36.16 -29.84 12.96
C ALA A 73 36.84 -28.49 12.63
N PRO A 74 36.23 -27.51 11.93
CA PRO A 74 34.88 -26.94 12.10
C PRO A 74 34.07 -26.97 10.75
N LEU A 75 32.95 -26.27 10.49
CA LEU A 75 32.20 -25.18 11.16
C LEU A 75 30.74 -25.56 11.39
N ALA A 76 30.11 -24.89 12.36
CA ALA A 76 28.70 -25.03 12.72
C ALA A 76 27.91 -23.73 12.52
N ASP A 77 28.00 -23.12 11.33
CA ASP A 77 27.12 -22.02 10.90
C ASP A 77 25.81 -22.57 10.32
N ALA A 78 25.10 -23.37 11.12
CA ALA A 78 23.76 -23.82 10.79
C ALA A 78 22.78 -22.65 10.94
N VAL A 79 22.40 -22.03 9.81
CA VAL A 79 21.21 -21.17 9.75
C VAL A 79 20.02 -21.99 10.26
N PRO A 80 19.21 -21.50 11.21
CA PRO A 80 18.11 -22.29 11.77
C PRO A 80 17.14 -22.77 10.68
N ASP A 81 16.87 -24.08 10.67
CA ASP A 81 15.90 -24.73 9.78
C ASP A 81 14.53 -24.04 9.88
N ARG A 82 14.25 -23.17 8.90
CA ARG A 82 13.15 -22.19 8.91
C ARG A 82 13.10 -21.34 10.19
N LEU A 83 13.81 -20.20 10.15
CA LEU A 83 13.45 -19.04 10.97
C LEU A 83 11.92 -18.85 10.96
N PRO A 84 11.27 -18.76 12.14
CA PRO A 84 9.82 -18.88 12.23
C PRO A 84 9.10 -17.77 11.47
N ASP A 85 7.90 -18.07 10.97
CA ASP A 85 6.97 -17.05 10.48
C ASP A 85 6.55 -16.17 11.68
N CYS A 86 7.21 -15.03 11.84
CA CYS A 86 6.93 -14.01 12.86
C CYS A 86 5.59 -13.30 12.57
N GLY A 87 4.49 -14.06 12.68
CA GLY A 87 3.10 -13.65 12.49
C GLY A 87 2.56 -12.72 13.59
N ALA A 88 3.32 -11.68 13.93
CA ALA A 88 2.82 -10.55 14.70
C ALA A 88 2.26 -9.51 13.72
N ALA A 89 0.92 -9.38 13.67
CA ALA A 89 0.26 -8.36 12.85
C ALA A 89 0.83 -6.96 13.14
N ALA A 90 0.83 -6.08 12.12
CA ALA A 90 1.36 -4.72 12.21
C ALA A 90 0.43 -3.77 12.98
N GLY A 91 0.11 -4.13 14.23
CA GLY A 91 -0.81 -3.39 15.10
C GLY A 91 -0.32 -1.98 15.42
N VAL A 92 -1.27 -1.06 15.53
CA VAL A 92 -1.02 0.34 15.87
C VAL A 92 -0.48 0.44 17.32
N GLY A 93 0.31 1.49 17.61
CA GLY A 93 1.24 1.52 18.73
C GLY A 93 0.65 1.37 20.15
N GLY A 94 0.60 0.14 20.66
CA GLY A 94 0.27 -0.17 22.06
C GLY A 94 1.48 -0.15 22.99
N ARG A 95 1.69 0.94 23.73
CA ARG A 95 2.67 0.98 24.84
C ARG A 95 2.13 0.23 26.07
N ARG A 96 2.73 -0.91 26.43
CA ARG A 96 2.54 -1.52 27.75
C ARG A 96 3.38 -0.79 28.80
N ALA A 97 2.79 -0.50 29.97
CA ALA A 97 3.50 0.08 31.10
C ALA A 97 4.25 -1.01 31.89
N GLY A 98 5.50 -0.72 32.28
CA GLY A 98 6.25 -1.52 33.26
C GLY A 98 5.85 -1.19 34.71
N PRO A 99 6.17 -2.06 35.68
CA PRO A 99 5.76 -1.89 37.07
C PRO A 99 6.46 -0.73 37.77
N ALA A 100 5.75 -0.08 38.70
CA ALA A 100 6.28 1.02 39.49
C ALA A 100 7.37 0.58 40.49
N ARG A 101 8.32 1.48 40.77
CA ARG A 101 9.22 1.44 41.94
C ARG A 101 9.18 2.80 42.67
N PRO A 102 9.43 2.83 43.99
CA PRO A 102 8.90 3.89 44.85
C PRO A 102 9.77 5.15 44.96
N GLY A 103 9.07 6.29 45.07
CA GLY A 103 9.39 7.48 45.86
C GLY A 103 10.84 7.95 46.05
N ALA A 104 11.15 9.10 45.46
CA ALA A 104 12.05 10.11 46.03
C ALA A 104 11.26 11.41 46.26
N ALA A 105 11.59 12.16 47.32
CA ALA A 105 10.77 13.28 47.78
C ALA A 105 10.92 14.56 46.92
N ARG A 106 9.85 15.38 46.88
CA ARG A 106 9.92 16.76 46.37
C ARG A 106 10.50 17.69 47.44
N PRO A 107 11.42 18.61 47.09
CA PRO A 107 11.70 19.77 47.94
C PRO A 107 10.51 20.75 47.96
N PRO A 108 10.37 21.59 49.00
CA PRO A 108 9.32 22.61 49.10
C PRO A 108 9.56 23.81 48.17
N ALA A 109 8.53 24.61 47.95
CA ALA A 109 8.61 25.87 47.20
C ALA A 109 8.86 27.06 48.14
N GLU A 110 9.69 28.01 47.69
CA GLU A 110 9.97 29.26 48.41
C GLU A 110 8.94 30.37 48.10
N PRO A 111 8.60 31.24 49.07
CA PRO A 111 7.67 32.36 48.87
C PRO A 111 8.38 33.64 48.42
N ALA A 112 7.70 34.44 47.58
CA ALA A 112 8.13 35.79 47.19
C ALA A 112 7.43 36.89 48.03
N PRO A 113 8.10 38.03 48.31
CA PRO A 113 7.62 39.06 49.26
C PRO A 113 6.54 40.03 48.71
N PRO A 114 5.87 40.82 49.58
CA PRO A 114 4.67 41.60 49.24
C PRO A 114 4.92 43.01 48.66
N ARG A 115 3.79 43.66 48.33
CA ARG A 115 3.60 44.91 47.57
C ARG A 115 4.12 46.19 48.25
N SER A 116 4.36 47.22 47.43
CA SER A 116 4.22 48.63 47.80
C SER A 116 2.85 49.20 47.39
N GLY A 117 2.39 50.26 48.06
CA GLY A 117 1.30 51.13 47.59
C GLY A 117 1.78 52.17 46.56
N ASP A 118 1.07 53.27 46.32
CA ASP A 118 -0.14 53.78 47.01
C ASP A 118 -0.91 54.82 46.16
N VAL A 119 -2.17 55.11 46.50
CA VAL A 119 -3.06 56.22 46.01
C VAL A 119 -3.37 56.26 44.49
N GLY A 120 -4.57 56.60 43.98
CA GLY A 120 -5.89 56.83 44.60
C GLY A 120 -6.81 57.74 43.75
N ALA A 121 -8.13 57.60 43.93
CA ALA A 121 -9.24 58.47 43.46
C ALA A 121 -9.69 58.49 41.97
N ALA A 122 -10.94 58.05 41.78
CA ALA A 122 -12.03 58.60 40.96
C ALA A 122 -11.90 58.83 39.42
N GLY A 123 -12.88 58.36 38.65
CA GLY A 123 -13.14 58.83 37.28
C GLY A 123 -13.79 57.84 36.31
N ASP A 124 -15.09 57.61 36.43
CA ASP A 124 -15.97 57.07 35.36
C ASP A 124 -17.15 58.08 35.22
N PRO A 125 -17.82 58.28 34.07
CA PRO A 125 -17.80 57.47 32.85
C PRO A 125 -17.58 58.25 31.53
N LEU A 126 -17.55 57.56 30.37
CA LEU A 126 -18.55 57.73 29.29
C LEU A 126 -18.25 56.96 27.98
N LEU A 127 -19.32 56.31 27.50
CA LEU A 127 -19.64 55.86 26.12
C LEU A 127 -18.78 56.37 24.93
N GLY A 128 -18.13 55.44 24.22
CA GLY A 128 -17.69 55.60 22.83
C GLY A 128 -16.74 54.49 22.35
N GLY A 129 -16.85 53.90 21.14
CA GLY A 129 -17.86 54.14 20.10
C GLY A 129 -17.51 53.57 18.72
N ARG A 130 -17.42 52.24 18.58
CA ARG A 130 -17.16 51.46 17.33
C ARG A 130 -15.75 51.54 16.72
N VAL A 131 -15.16 50.36 16.48
CA VAL A 131 -14.24 50.14 15.35
C VAL A 131 -14.70 48.87 14.61
N HIS A 132 -15.41 49.04 13.48
CA HIS A 132 -15.90 47.91 12.68
C HIS A 132 -14.82 47.40 11.72
N ALA A 133 -13.93 46.52 12.20
CA ALA A 133 -13.09 45.72 11.32
C ALA A 133 -13.95 44.68 10.56
N ALA A 134 -14.15 44.90 9.26
CA ALA A 134 -15.11 44.14 8.45
C ALA A 134 -14.59 42.74 8.04
N LEU A 135 -14.55 41.81 8.99
CA LEU A 135 -14.29 40.39 8.73
C LEU A 135 -15.38 39.81 7.80
N ARG A 136 -15.10 39.75 6.50
CA ARG A 136 -15.92 39.07 5.49
C ARG A 136 -15.93 37.56 5.75
N ARG A 137 -16.84 37.11 6.62
CA ARG A 137 -17.19 35.69 6.75
C ARG A 137 -17.60 35.15 5.37
N PRO A 138 -16.98 34.07 4.85
CA PRO A 138 -17.49 33.42 3.65
C PRO A 138 -18.90 32.90 3.97
N ARG A 139 -19.90 33.35 3.19
CA ARG A 139 -21.28 32.90 3.34
C ARG A 139 -21.37 31.45 2.85
N LEU A 140 -21.33 30.50 3.79
CA LEU A 140 -21.65 29.10 3.51
C LEU A 140 -23.14 29.02 3.11
N ARG A 141 -23.43 29.21 1.82
CA ARG A 141 -24.76 28.96 1.26
C ARG A 141 -25.02 27.47 1.35
N ALA A 142 -25.85 27.06 2.29
CA ALA A 142 -26.47 25.74 2.25
C ALA A 142 -27.14 25.56 0.89
N ARG A 143 -26.61 24.66 0.05
CA ARG A 143 -27.29 24.21 -1.17
C ARG A 143 -28.47 23.34 -0.73
N LEU A 144 -29.61 23.99 -0.48
CA LEU A 144 -30.90 23.32 -0.36
C LEU A 144 -31.08 22.37 -1.57
N GLY A 145 -31.65 21.20 -1.31
CA GLY A 145 -31.45 19.97 -2.10
C GLY A 145 -31.36 20.17 -3.61
N ARG A 146 -30.18 19.93 -4.17
CA ARG A 146 -30.01 19.71 -5.60
C ARG A 146 -30.67 18.35 -5.92
N ALA A 147 -31.74 18.35 -6.70
CA ALA A 147 -32.47 17.13 -7.01
C ALA A 147 -31.54 16.04 -7.59
N PRO A 148 -31.74 14.75 -7.26
CA PRO A 148 -30.91 13.68 -7.80
C PRO A 148 -30.99 13.69 -9.33
N ARG A 149 -29.82 13.73 -9.98
CA ARG A 149 -29.72 13.80 -11.45
C ARG A 149 -30.06 12.46 -12.08
N ALA A 150 -31.36 12.16 -12.17
CA ALA A 150 -31.88 11.08 -13.00
C ALA A 150 -31.46 11.32 -14.45
N GLY A 151 -30.57 10.48 -14.98
CA GLY A 151 -29.95 10.73 -16.28
C GLY A 151 -28.68 9.92 -16.53
N HIS A 152 -28.75 8.59 -16.38
CA HIS A 152 -27.69 7.69 -16.84
C HIS A 152 -27.59 7.80 -18.37
N ARG A 153 -26.66 8.62 -18.87
CA ARG A 153 -26.39 8.76 -20.31
C ARG A 153 -25.75 7.47 -20.83
N ARG A 154 -26.58 6.54 -21.32
CA ARG A 154 -26.13 5.39 -22.12
C ARG A 154 -25.68 5.86 -23.50
N GLY A 155 -24.49 6.44 -23.55
CA GLY A 155 -23.78 6.89 -24.74
C GLY A 155 -22.35 7.28 -24.35
N GLY A 156 -21.37 6.98 -25.18
CA GLY A 156 -19.94 7.08 -24.86
C GLY A 156 -19.40 8.52 -24.78
N GLY A 157 -19.84 9.29 -23.79
CA GLY A 157 -19.29 10.60 -23.44
C GLY A 157 -18.39 10.54 -22.20
N ALA A 158 -17.63 11.62 -21.97
CA ALA A 158 -16.76 11.76 -20.82
C ALA A 158 -17.53 11.60 -19.49
N VAL A 159 -17.05 10.72 -18.61
CA VAL A 159 -17.49 10.62 -17.21
C VAL A 159 -16.65 11.60 -16.37
N ARG A 160 -17.26 12.29 -15.40
CA ARG A 160 -16.51 13.15 -14.47
C ARG A 160 -16.05 12.33 -13.27
N ILE A 161 -14.74 12.12 -13.14
CA ILE A 161 -14.15 11.17 -12.18
C ILE A 161 -13.26 11.94 -11.21
N ALA A 162 -13.57 11.86 -9.90
CA ALA A 162 -12.58 12.21 -8.88
C ALA A 162 -11.71 10.98 -8.58
N VAL A 163 -10.39 11.16 -8.56
CA VAL A 163 -9.44 10.16 -8.06
C VAL A 163 -8.78 10.76 -6.81
N LEU A 164 -8.97 10.13 -5.66
CA LEU A 164 -8.48 10.60 -4.37
C LEU A 164 -7.25 9.78 -3.94
N ALA A 165 -6.07 10.37 -4.13
CA ALA A 165 -4.80 9.77 -3.72
C ALA A 165 -4.63 9.82 -2.19
N PRO A 166 -3.77 8.97 -1.60
CA PRO A 166 -3.20 9.25 -0.29
C PRO A 166 -2.58 10.64 -0.25
N ALA A 167 -2.69 11.34 0.88
CA ALA A 167 -2.10 12.67 1.06
C ALA A 167 -0.57 12.64 1.26
N TRP A 168 0.06 11.47 1.14
CA TRP A 168 1.35 11.19 1.79
C TRP A 168 2.58 11.35 0.91
N PHE A 169 2.45 11.22 -0.41
CA PHE A 169 3.54 11.45 -1.36
C PHE A 169 2.98 12.11 -2.63
N ALA A 170 3.87 12.67 -3.45
CA ALA A 170 3.52 13.17 -4.77
C ALA A 170 2.98 12.05 -5.68
N VAL A 171 2.16 12.41 -6.65
CA VAL A 171 1.63 11.50 -7.68
C VAL A 171 2.15 11.95 -9.06
N PRO A 172 2.97 11.16 -9.78
CA PRO A 172 3.71 9.99 -9.30
C PRO A 172 4.78 10.38 -8.26
N PRO A 173 5.21 9.44 -7.41
CA PRO A 173 6.15 9.71 -6.33
C PRO A 173 7.60 9.80 -6.85
N ARG A 174 8.43 10.57 -6.15
CA ARG A 174 9.85 10.76 -6.48
C ARG A 174 10.74 9.56 -6.12
N GLY A 175 10.23 8.62 -5.32
CA GLY A 175 10.94 7.44 -4.79
C GLY A 175 9.94 6.35 -4.39
N TYR A 176 10.02 5.85 -3.16
CA TYR A 176 8.97 4.99 -2.60
C TYR A 176 7.58 5.66 -2.62
N GLY A 177 6.54 4.91 -3.00
CA GLY A 177 5.15 5.38 -3.11
C GLY A 177 4.29 4.40 -3.90
N GLY A 178 4.03 3.22 -3.33
CA GLY A 178 3.41 2.10 -4.06
C GLY A 178 1.97 2.37 -4.52
N ILE A 179 1.21 3.14 -3.76
CA ILE A 179 -0.18 3.49 -4.09
C ILE A 179 -0.20 4.63 -5.12
N GLU A 180 0.71 5.58 -4.97
CA GLU A 180 0.83 6.79 -5.75
C GLU A 180 1.27 6.50 -7.21
N TRP A 181 2.09 5.48 -7.43
CA TRP A 181 2.32 4.93 -8.78
C TRP A 181 1.04 4.39 -9.43
N VAL A 182 0.23 3.61 -8.68
CA VAL A 182 -1.05 3.06 -9.19
C VAL A 182 -2.06 4.16 -9.49
N VAL A 183 -2.14 5.17 -8.61
CA VAL A 183 -3.02 6.34 -8.78
C VAL A 183 -2.59 7.20 -9.97
N SER A 184 -1.29 7.40 -10.18
CA SER A 184 -0.77 8.13 -11.35
C SER A 184 -1.17 7.45 -12.66
N LEU A 185 -0.90 6.15 -12.79
CA LEU A 185 -1.26 5.37 -13.99
C LEU A 185 -2.78 5.35 -14.24
N LEU A 186 -3.58 5.28 -13.17
CA LEU A 186 -5.03 5.28 -13.25
C LEU A 186 -5.60 6.64 -13.66
N ALA A 187 -5.17 7.74 -13.02
CA ALA A 187 -5.69 9.07 -13.30
C ALA A 187 -5.32 9.53 -14.72
N ASP A 188 -4.07 9.33 -15.13
CA ASP A 188 -3.60 9.69 -16.47
C ASP A 188 -4.21 8.79 -17.54
N GLY A 189 -4.33 7.48 -17.29
CA GLY A 189 -4.96 6.54 -18.23
C GLY A 189 -6.47 6.78 -18.42
N LEU A 190 -7.19 7.23 -17.38
CA LEU A 190 -8.58 7.66 -17.51
C LEU A 190 -8.70 8.99 -18.28
N ALA A 191 -7.74 9.90 -18.15
CA ALA A 191 -7.69 11.14 -18.92
C ALA A 191 -7.37 10.88 -20.41
N ASP A 192 -6.40 9.99 -20.69
CA ASP A 192 -6.10 9.51 -22.06
C ASP A 192 -7.31 8.82 -22.72
N ALA A 193 -8.13 8.12 -21.92
CA ALA A 193 -9.40 7.53 -22.35
C ALA A 193 -10.54 8.56 -22.58
N GLY A 194 -10.26 9.86 -22.44
CA GLY A 194 -11.21 10.94 -22.71
C GLY A 194 -12.25 11.17 -21.61
N HIS A 195 -11.94 10.85 -20.36
CA HIS A 195 -12.78 11.19 -19.20
C HIS A 195 -12.38 12.53 -18.57
N ASP A 196 -13.32 13.20 -17.91
CA ASP A 196 -13.04 14.44 -17.18
C ASP A 196 -12.53 14.10 -15.78
N VAL A 197 -11.22 13.88 -15.67
CA VAL A 197 -10.57 13.42 -14.44
C VAL A 197 -10.06 14.59 -13.61
N THR A 198 -10.35 14.53 -12.31
CA THR A 198 -9.74 15.39 -11.28
C THR A 198 -9.00 14.52 -10.26
N LEU A 199 -7.69 14.73 -10.14
CA LEU A 199 -6.82 14.09 -9.16
C LEU A 199 -6.70 14.96 -7.90
N PHE A 200 -7.05 14.42 -6.74
CA PHE A 200 -6.81 15.03 -5.44
C PHE A 200 -5.51 14.47 -4.83
N ALA A 201 -4.44 15.27 -4.82
CA ALA A 201 -3.10 14.89 -4.36
C ALA A 201 -2.35 16.09 -3.71
N SER A 202 -1.02 16.00 -3.54
CA SER A 202 -0.16 17.15 -3.19
C SER A 202 0.06 18.07 -4.40
N GLY A 203 0.30 19.36 -4.15
CA GLY A 203 0.51 20.37 -5.19
C GLY A 203 1.77 20.21 -6.05
N ASP A 204 2.74 19.41 -5.61
CA ASP A 204 3.94 19.04 -6.39
C ASP A 204 3.75 17.84 -7.32
N SER A 205 2.55 17.25 -7.33
CA SER A 205 2.15 16.14 -8.21
C SER A 205 2.14 16.55 -9.69
N ARG A 206 2.26 15.57 -10.60
CA ARG A 206 2.27 15.75 -12.05
C ARG A 206 1.34 14.72 -12.70
N THR A 207 0.35 15.20 -13.43
CA THR A 207 -0.72 14.38 -14.02
C THR A 207 -1.24 15.05 -15.30
N LYS A 208 -1.86 14.27 -16.18
CA LYS A 208 -2.68 14.74 -17.31
C LYS A 208 -4.08 15.19 -16.87
N ALA A 209 -4.54 14.75 -15.70
CA ALA A 209 -5.80 15.14 -15.10
C ALA A 209 -5.76 16.57 -14.52
N LYS A 210 -6.92 17.10 -14.12
CA LYS A 210 -6.99 18.33 -13.32
C LYS A 210 -6.44 18.06 -11.92
N LEU A 211 -5.39 18.74 -11.49
CA LEU A 211 -4.84 18.60 -10.14
C LEU A 211 -5.56 19.52 -9.15
N GLU A 212 -6.03 18.96 -8.03
CA GLU A 212 -6.62 19.68 -6.91
C GLU A 212 -5.80 19.37 -5.64
N ALA A 213 -5.28 20.41 -4.99
CA ALA A 213 -4.29 20.26 -3.93
C ALA A 213 -4.69 20.93 -2.61
N VAL A 214 -4.63 20.17 -1.52
CA VAL A 214 -4.93 20.62 -0.15
C VAL A 214 -3.67 21.04 0.62
N PHE A 215 -2.52 20.52 0.18
CA PHE A 215 -1.18 20.81 0.67
C PHE A 215 -0.30 21.12 -0.55
N ALA A 216 0.57 22.12 -0.46
CA ALA A 216 1.51 22.43 -1.56
C ALA A 216 2.51 21.27 -1.74
N ASP A 217 3.16 20.90 -0.64
CA ASP A 217 4.04 19.74 -0.52
C ASP A 217 3.34 18.62 0.27
N PRO A 218 3.68 17.33 0.05
CA PRO A 218 3.04 16.22 0.75
C PRO A 218 3.50 16.15 2.22
N PRO A 219 2.58 16.13 3.22
CA PRO A 219 2.89 16.00 4.65
C PRO A 219 3.38 14.58 5.05
N SER A 220 4.45 14.13 4.41
CA SER A 220 5.08 12.81 4.56
C SER A 220 5.52 12.54 6.00
N GLU A 221 5.96 13.58 6.70
CA GLU A 221 6.39 13.56 8.10
C GLU A 221 5.23 13.31 9.10
N ARG A 222 3.98 13.28 8.60
CA ARG A 222 2.75 13.10 9.37
C ARG A 222 1.94 11.87 8.94
N ILE A 223 2.56 10.94 8.21
CA ILE A 223 1.96 9.63 7.89
C ILE A 223 1.38 8.97 9.15
N GLY A 224 0.20 8.36 9.01
CA GLY A 224 -0.52 7.75 10.12
C GLY A 224 -1.13 8.74 11.12
N LYS A 225 -1.28 10.02 10.76
CA LYS A 225 -2.08 11.00 11.52
C LYS A 225 -3.39 11.27 10.76
N SER A 226 -4.53 11.02 11.41
CA SER A 226 -5.85 11.13 10.79
C SER A 226 -6.27 12.57 10.42
N LEU A 227 -5.62 13.60 10.97
CA LEU A 227 -5.97 15.00 10.68
C LEU A 227 -5.57 15.44 9.24
N PRO A 228 -4.34 15.19 8.75
CA PRO A 228 -4.03 15.29 7.33
C PRO A 228 -4.98 14.49 6.41
N GLU A 229 -5.22 13.21 6.73
CA GLU A 229 -6.10 12.33 5.93
C GLU A 229 -7.52 12.91 5.81
N LEU A 230 -8.12 13.28 6.95
CA LEU A 230 -9.45 13.87 6.99
C LEU A 230 -9.51 15.21 6.27
N ARG A 231 -8.49 16.07 6.42
CA ARG A 231 -8.41 17.36 5.71
C ARG A 231 -8.32 17.15 4.19
N HIS A 232 -7.61 16.12 3.72
CA HIS A 232 -7.51 15.77 2.31
C HIS A 232 -8.84 15.22 1.76
N ALA A 233 -9.38 14.20 2.44
CA ALA A 233 -10.64 13.56 2.05
C ALA A 233 -11.82 14.53 2.01
N LEU A 234 -11.93 15.44 2.98
CA LEU A 234 -12.99 16.45 3.01
C LEU A 234 -12.94 17.45 1.85
N ALA A 235 -11.78 17.68 1.22
CA ALA A 235 -11.70 18.55 0.04
C ALA A 235 -12.27 17.89 -1.23
N CYS A 236 -12.13 16.56 -1.35
CA CYS A 236 -12.78 15.77 -2.39
C CYS A 236 -14.28 15.59 -2.10
N TYR A 237 -14.63 15.00 -0.95
CA TYR A 237 -16.02 14.70 -0.61
C TYR A 237 -16.89 15.95 -0.40
N GLY A 238 -16.31 17.08 0.03
CA GLY A 238 -16.98 18.39 0.08
C GLY A 238 -17.37 18.95 -1.30
N ARG A 239 -16.86 18.35 -2.39
CA ARG A 239 -17.14 18.69 -3.79
C ARG A 239 -17.79 17.53 -4.57
N ALA A 240 -18.31 16.52 -3.87
CA ALA A 240 -18.82 15.30 -4.49
C ALA A 240 -19.89 15.54 -5.59
N ASP A 241 -20.69 16.62 -5.52
CA ASP A 241 -21.70 16.95 -6.53
C ASP A 241 -21.15 17.51 -7.86
N GLU A 242 -19.83 17.71 -7.94
CA GLU A 242 -19.08 18.03 -9.17
C GLU A 242 -18.75 16.79 -10.02
N PHE A 243 -18.88 15.57 -9.48
CA PHE A 243 -18.45 14.32 -10.13
C PHE A 243 -19.63 13.40 -10.48
N ASP A 244 -19.36 12.36 -11.25
CA ASP A 244 -20.26 11.24 -11.54
C ASP A 244 -19.87 9.97 -10.74
N VAL A 245 -18.58 9.84 -10.39
CA VAL A 245 -18.03 8.80 -9.51
C VAL A 245 -16.75 9.31 -8.81
N ILE A 246 -16.49 8.82 -7.61
CA ILE A 246 -15.25 9.03 -6.84
C ILE A 246 -14.54 7.69 -6.69
N ASN A 247 -13.25 7.60 -7.03
CA ASN A 247 -12.40 6.46 -6.71
C ASN A 247 -11.36 6.86 -5.66
N ASP A 248 -11.44 6.25 -4.48
CA ASP A 248 -10.67 6.59 -3.29
C ASP A 248 -9.59 5.54 -3.01
N HIS A 249 -8.36 6.00 -2.88
CA HIS A 249 -7.17 5.20 -2.56
C HIS A 249 -6.52 5.64 -1.23
N SER A 250 -7.12 6.60 -0.52
CA SER A 250 -6.43 7.40 0.51
C SER A 250 -6.48 6.84 1.93
N GLY A 251 -7.40 5.91 2.22
CA GLY A 251 -7.39 5.10 3.45
C GLY A 251 -8.73 5.02 4.20
N GLN A 252 -8.71 4.37 5.37
CA GLN A 252 -9.90 4.04 6.17
C GLN A 252 -10.76 5.26 6.56
N VAL A 253 -10.13 6.39 6.90
CA VAL A 253 -10.82 7.63 7.27
C VAL A 253 -11.64 8.19 6.09
N ALA A 254 -11.09 8.09 4.87
CA ALA A 254 -11.75 8.52 3.64
C ALA A 254 -12.82 7.53 3.20
N ALA A 255 -12.59 6.22 3.33
CA ALA A 255 -13.58 5.18 3.07
C ALA A 255 -14.85 5.37 3.93
N LEU A 256 -14.68 5.75 5.20
CA LEU A 256 -15.80 6.10 6.08
C LEU A 256 -16.51 7.39 5.63
N ALA A 257 -15.75 8.43 5.28
CA ALA A 257 -16.30 9.71 4.82
C ALA A 257 -17.07 9.59 3.49
N GLY A 258 -16.68 8.67 2.60
CA GLY A 258 -17.41 8.36 1.37
C GLY A 258 -18.83 7.82 1.60
N GLY A 259 -19.13 7.33 2.80
CA GLY A 259 -20.50 6.96 3.20
C GLY A 259 -21.46 8.14 3.38
N LEU A 260 -20.94 9.38 3.42
CA LEU A 260 -21.70 10.60 3.72
C LEU A 260 -22.18 11.35 2.46
N VAL A 261 -21.85 10.87 1.26
CA VAL A 261 -22.19 11.52 -0.02
C VAL A 261 -23.14 10.69 -0.88
N GLU A 262 -23.96 11.35 -1.70
CA GLU A 262 -24.86 10.68 -2.65
C GLU A 262 -24.16 10.25 -3.95
N THR A 263 -23.03 10.87 -4.29
CA THR A 263 -22.21 10.48 -5.45
C THR A 263 -21.62 9.09 -5.24
N PRO A 264 -21.67 8.17 -6.23
CA PRO A 264 -21.07 6.85 -6.11
C PRO A 264 -19.60 6.91 -5.72
N VAL A 265 -19.23 6.21 -4.66
CA VAL A 265 -17.85 6.07 -4.19
C VAL A 265 -17.41 4.62 -4.33
N VAL A 266 -16.24 4.42 -4.93
CA VAL A 266 -15.53 3.15 -4.90
C VAL A 266 -14.22 3.35 -4.15
N HIS A 267 -13.84 2.42 -3.28
CA HIS A 267 -12.63 2.51 -2.48
C HIS A 267 -11.72 1.32 -2.80
N THR A 268 -10.47 1.60 -3.19
CA THR A 268 -9.47 0.57 -3.53
C THR A 268 -8.60 0.28 -2.33
N LEU A 269 -8.69 -0.95 -1.80
CA LEU A 269 -7.96 -1.35 -0.60
C LEU A 269 -6.56 -1.82 -0.99
N HIS A 270 -5.53 -1.13 -0.48
CA HIS A 270 -4.12 -1.45 -0.75
C HIS A 270 -3.42 -2.23 0.38
N GLY A 271 -4.03 -2.24 1.57
CA GLY A 271 -3.45 -2.84 2.78
C GLY A 271 -3.80 -4.32 3.03
N PRO A 272 -3.20 -4.93 4.06
CA PRO A 272 -3.65 -6.20 4.64
C PRO A 272 -5.05 -6.10 5.25
N LEU A 273 -5.69 -7.25 5.47
CA LEU A 273 -7.05 -7.38 6.04
C LEU A 273 -7.14 -8.40 7.19
N ASP A 274 -6.02 -8.98 7.59
CA ASP A 274 -5.86 -9.67 8.86
C ASP A 274 -5.92 -8.68 10.04
N GLY A 275 -6.46 -9.15 11.17
CA GLY A 275 -6.54 -8.40 12.44
C GLY A 275 -7.30 -7.06 12.37
N GLU A 276 -6.86 -6.12 13.19
CA GLU A 276 -7.41 -4.76 13.38
C GLU A 276 -7.74 -4.03 12.06
N PRO A 277 -6.86 -3.97 11.03
CA PRO A 277 -7.21 -3.41 9.72
C PRO A 277 -8.49 -3.97 9.11
N GLY A 278 -8.69 -5.29 9.14
CA GLY A 278 -9.87 -5.95 8.60
C GLY A 278 -11.14 -5.68 9.42
N GLU A 279 -11.04 -5.70 10.74
CA GLU A 279 -12.14 -5.37 11.66
C GLU A 279 -12.63 -3.93 11.50
N VAL A 280 -11.70 -3.00 11.23
CA VAL A 280 -12.05 -1.61 10.91
C VAL A 280 -12.77 -1.52 9.56
N TYR A 281 -12.33 -2.26 8.53
CA TYR A 281 -13.02 -2.27 7.23
C TYR A 281 -14.43 -2.91 7.27
N GLU A 282 -14.68 -3.91 8.14
CA GLU A 282 -16.04 -4.42 8.41
C GLU A 282 -16.93 -3.33 9.01
N ARG A 283 -16.43 -2.62 10.03
CA ARG A 283 -17.16 -1.50 10.66
C ARG A 283 -17.44 -0.37 9.67
N ILE A 284 -16.49 -0.07 8.77
CA ILE A 284 -16.69 0.88 7.68
C ILE A 284 -17.78 0.38 6.72
N ALA A 285 -17.75 -0.88 6.29
CA ALA A 285 -18.77 -1.44 5.39
C ALA A 285 -20.19 -1.40 6.01
N HIS A 286 -20.32 -1.60 7.33
CA HIS A 286 -21.60 -1.48 8.04
C HIS A 286 -22.13 -0.04 8.13
N LEU A 287 -21.25 0.96 8.26
CA LEU A 287 -21.63 2.37 8.40
C LEU A 287 -21.76 3.06 7.03
N ALA A 288 -20.71 2.98 6.21
CA ALA A 288 -20.59 3.59 4.89
C ALA A 288 -21.15 2.69 3.77
N ARG A 289 -22.38 2.18 3.95
CA ARG A 289 -23.03 1.14 3.11
C ARG A 289 -23.15 1.44 1.60
N ARG A 290 -22.80 2.66 1.16
CA ARG A 290 -22.79 3.12 -0.23
C ARG A 290 -21.43 2.96 -0.92
N VAL A 291 -20.36 2.70 -0.17
CA VAL A 291 -18.99 2.61 -0.68
C VAL A 291 -18.71 1.19 -1.16
N GLY A 292 -18.48 1.02 -2.46
CA GLY A 292 -18.10 -0.27 -3.05
C GLY A 292 -16.61 -0.53 -2.93
N PHE A 293 -16.19 -1.71 -2.50
CA PHE A 293 -14.78 -2.04 -2.28
C PHE A 293 -14.15 -2.72 -3.50
N ILE A 294 -12.91 -2.31 -3.84
CA ILE A 294 -12.09 -2.89 -4.90
C ILE A 294 -10.86 -3.57 -4.28
N SER A 295 -10.63 -4.83 -4.63
CA SER A 295 -9.45 -5.59 -4.19
C SER A 295 -8.34 -5.53 -5.24
N ILE A 296 -7.09 -5.38 -4.80
CA ILE A 296 -5.91 -5.47 -5.69
C ILE A 296 -5.48 -6.92 -5.98
N SER A 297 -5.98 -7.90 -5.21
CA SER A 297 -5.93 -9.32 -5.57
C SER A 297 -7.06 -10.13 -4.95
N LEU A 298 -7.39 -11.28 -5.55
CA LEU A 298 -8.35 -12.22 -4.96
C LEU A 298 -7.80 -12.88 -3.68
N ASN A 299 -6.47 -12.95 -3.51
CA ASN A 299 -5.86 -13.46 -2.28
C ASN A 299 -6.05 -12.50 -1.10
N GLN A 300 -6.01 -11.19 -1.34
CA GLN A 300 -6.25 -10.14 -0.33
C GLN A 300 -7.61 -10.29 0.36
N ARG A 301 -8.62 -10.79 -0.35
CA ARG A 301 -9.98 -10.98 0.20
C ARG A 301 -10.08 -12.07 1.27
N LYS A 302 -9.12 -13.02 1.33
CA LYS A 302 -9.24 -14.23 2.17
C LYS A 302 -9.52 -13.98 3.66
N PRO A 303 -8.94 -12.96 4.35
CA PRO A 303 -9.26 -12.69 5.76
C PRO A 303 -10.66 -12.10 5.97
N LYS A 304 -11.24 -11.48 4.94
CA LYS A 304 -12.49 -10.71 4.99
C LYS A 304 -13.29 -10.88 3.67
N PRO A 305 -13.81 -12.08 3.39
CA PRO A 305 -14.41 -12.41 2.09
C PRO A 305 -15.75 -11.70 1.86
N ASP A 306 -16.49 -11.38 2.92
CA ASP A 306 -17.87 -10.86 2.87
C ASP A 306 -17.99 -9.33 2.91
N LEU A 307 -16.86 -8.61 2.78
CA LEU A 307 -16.85 -7.17 2.53
C LEU A 307 -17.55 -6.83 1.19
N PRO A 308 -18.02 -5.58 0.98
CA PRO A 308 -18.82 -5.18 -0.20
C PRO A 308 -17.97 -5.06 -1.49
N TRP A 309 -17.38 -6.19 -1.90
CA TRP A 309 -16.46 -6.30 -3.03
C TRP A 309 -17.17 -6.17 -4.38
N ILE A 310 -17.09 -5.00 -5.01
CA ILE A 310 -17.70 -4.76 -6.33
C ILE A 310 -16.79 -5.20 -7.49
N ALA A 311 -15.46 -5.19 -7.31
CA ALA A 311 -14.50 -5.49 -8.37
C ALA A 311 -13.16 -6.00 -7.81
N ASN A 312 -12.37 -6.65 -8.67
CA ASN A 312 -10.96 -6.95 -8.43
C ASN A 312 -10.13 -6.33 -9.54
N CYS A 313 -9.32 -5.33 -9.22
CA CYS A 313 -8.48 -4.61 -10.17
C CYS A 313 -7.01 -4.74 -9.74
N PRO A 314 -6.22 -5.63 -10.36
CA PRO A 314 -4.78 -5.73 -10.09
C PRO A 314 -4.05 -4.44 -10.42
N ASN A 315 -2.98 -4.15 -9.69
CA ASN A 315 -2.15 -2.97 -9.92
C ASN A 315 -1.55 -2.98 -11.34
N ALA A 316 -1.66 -1.86 -12.04
CA ALA A 316 -1.11 -1.69 -13.38
C ALA A 316 0.40 -1.40 -13.37
N LEU A 317 1.04 -1.63 -14.52
CA LEU A 317 2.41 -1.22 -14.82
C LEU A 317 2.44 -0.61 -16.23
N ASP A 318 3.17 0.49 -16.40
CA ASP A 318 3.50 1.02 -17.73
C ASP A 318 4.75 0.31 -18.26
N PHE A 319 4.58 -0.55 -19.26
CA PHE A 319 5.68 -1.30 -19.86
C PHE A 319 6.73 -0.43 -20.57
N SER A 320 6.44 0.84 -20.89
CA SER A 320 7.44 1.77 -21.44
C SER A 320 8.53 2.14 -20.42
N LEU A 321 8.19 2.13 -19.12
CA LEU A 321 9.12 2.37 -18.02
C LEU A 321 9.92 1.11 -17.62
N TYR A 322 9.45 -0.08 -18.02
CA TYR A 322 10.10 -1.37 -17.75
C TYR A 322 10.45 -2.11 -19.06
N PRO A 323 11.33 -1.55 -19.92
CA PRO A 323 11.79 -2.24 -21.11
C PRO A 323 12.44 -3.59 -20.73
N CYS A 324 12.19 -4.63 -21.52
CA CYS A 324 12.72 -5.97 -21.27
C CYS A 324 13.82 -6.30 -22.29
N LYS A 325 14.99 -6.75 -21.79
CA LYS A 325 16.12 -7.26 -22.58
C LYS A 325 16.45 -8.67 -22.10
N PRO A 326 15.75 -9.72 -22.59
CA PRO A 326 15.88 -11.07 -22.06
C PRO A 326 17.31 -11.61 -22.19
N HIS A 327 17.97 -11.80 -21.05
CA HIS A 327 19.26 -12.48 -20.94
C HIS A 327 19.33 -13.24 -19.60
N ARG A 328 20.40 -13.98 -19.36
CA ARG A 328 20.58 -14.73 -18.11
C ARG A 328 21.47 -13.95 -17.15
N GLY A 329 20.83 -13.18 -16.26
CA GLY A 329 21.50 -12.51 -15.15
C GLY A 329 22.35 -13.43 -14.28
N ASP A 330 23.23 -12.86 -13.45
CA ASP A 330 24.19 -13.57 -12.62
C ASP A 330 23.83 -13.61 -11.13
N TYR A 331 23.21 -12.56 -10.58
CA TYR A 331 22.75 -12.46 -9.19
C TYR A 331 21.25 -12.75 -8.99
N LEU A 332 20.88 -13.06 -7.74
CA LEU A 332 19.52 -12.99 -7.21
C LEU A 332 19.22 -11.55 -6.76
N LEU A 333 17.97 -11.10 -6.89
CA LEU A 333 17.55 -9.75 -6.49
C LEU A 333 16.42 -9.82 -5.46
N PHE A 334 16.48 -8.97 -4.44
CA PHE A 334 15.35 -8.68 -3.55
C PHE A 334 14.99 -7.20 -3.66
N LEU A 335 13.71 -6.88 -3.89
CA LEU A 335 13.19 -5.52 -3.95
C LEU A 335 12.07 -5.30 -2.93
N GLY A 336 12.40 -4.72 -1.78
CA GLY A 336 11.42 -4.48 -0.73
C GLY A 336 11.95 -3.69 0.45
N ARG A 337 11.05 -3.13 1.27
CA ARG A 337 11.39 -2.57 2.58
C ARG A 337 12.10 -3.63 3.42
N MET A 338 13.14 -3.27 4.16
CA MET A 338 13.82 -4.18 5.07
C MET A 338 12.96 -4.42 6.31
N SER A 339 11.99 -5.31 6.19
CA SER A 339 10.97 -5.59 7.20
C SER A 339 10.61 -7.07 7.21
N ALA A 340 10.18 -7.59 8.36
CA ALA A 340 9.81 -8.99 8.52
C ALA A 340 8.71 -9.43 7.54
N ASP A 341 7.74 -8.55 7.22
CA ASP A 341 6.65 -8.80 6.26
C ASP A 341 7.09 -8.83 4.77
N LYS A 342 8.36 -8.48 4.50
CA LYS A 342 8.98 -8.58 3.18
C LYS A 342 10.03 -9.69 3.11
N GLY A 343 10.64 -10.06 4.24
CA GLY A 343 11.34 -11.34 4.37
C GLY A 343 12.71 -11.42 3.69
N ALA A 344 13.49 -10.33 3.68
CA ALA A 344 14.86 -10.31 3.11
C ALA A 344 15.77 -11.45 3.62
N HIS A 345 15.56 -11.91 4.87
CA HIS A 345 16.24 -13.07 5.47
C HIS A 345 16.05 -14.37 4.66
N ARG A 346 14.91 -14.51 3.95
CA ARG A 346 14.60 -15.66 3.11
C ARG A 346 15.33 -15.60 1.77
N ALA A 347 15.48 -14.40 1.20
CA ALA A 347 16.33 -14.20 0.03
C ALA A 347 17.80 -14.53 0.36
N ILE A 348 18.28 -14.14 1.54
CA ILE A 348 19.61 -14.50 2.06
C ILE A 348 19.78 -16.02 2.21
N ALA A 349 18.77 -16.73 2.75
CA ALA A 349 18.80 -18.19 2.86
C ALA A 349 18.90 -18.85 1.46
N VAL A 350 18.06 -18.44 0.51
CA VAL A 350 18.11 -18.93 -0.89
C VAL A 350 19.47 -18.64 -1.54
N ALA A 351 20.07 -17.47 -1.32
CA ALA A 351 21.39 -17.13 -1.84
C ALA A 351 22.50 -18.04 -1.28
N ARG A 352 22.45 -18.34 0.04
CA ARG A 352 23.38 -19.27 0.69
C ARG A 352 23.21 -20.70 0.19
N GLU A 353 21.98 -21.20 0.09
CA GLU A 353 21.69 -22.56 -0.41
C GLU A 353 22.07 -22.74 -1.89
N THR A 354 21.95 -21.69 -2.71
CA THR A 354 22.26 -21.75 -4.16
C THR A 354 23.68 -21.34 -4.52
N GLY A 355 24.44 -20.74 -3.59
CA GLY A 355 25.77 -20.18 -3.85
C GLY A 355 25.77 -19.01 -4.84
N LEU A 356 24.65 -18.31 -5.00
CA LEU A 356 24.49 -17.20 -5.94
C LEU A 356 24.63 -15.84 -5.22
N PRO A 357 25.29 -14.83 -5.84
CA PRO A 357 25.28 -13.47 -5.31
C PRO A 357 23.86 -12.93 -5.14
N LEU A 358 23.64 -12.06 -4.16
CA LEU A 358 22.34 -11.48 -3.85
C LEU A 358 22.44 -9.97 -3.68
N LYS A 359 21.65 -9.22 -4.44
CA LYS A 359 21.49 -7.78 -4.26
C LYS A 359 20.18 -7.49 -3.52
N LEU A 360 20.29 -6.85 -2.36
CA LEU A 360 19.18 -6.41 -1.52
C LEU A 360 18.97 -4.91 -1.72
N ALA A 361 17.86 -4.48 -2.32
CA ALA A 361 17.56 -3.06 -2.50
C ALA A 361 16.17 -2.68 -1.97
N GLY A 362 16.10 -1.50 -1.36
CA GLY A 362 14.95 -0.97 -0.66
C GLY A 362 15.33 -0.27 0.65
N LYS A 363 14.38 0.44 1.23
CA LYS A 363 14.62 1.31 2.40
C LYS A 363 14.64 0.55 3.74
N LYS A 364 15.34 1.14 4.71
CA LYS A 364 15.12 0.95 6.16
C LYS A 364 15.07 2.33 6.82
N GLN A 365 13.92 2.70 7.39
CA GLN A 365 13.67 4.03 7.95
C GLN A 365 12.89 3.95 9.27
N ASP A 366 11.91 3.05 9.37
CA ASP A 366 11.18 2.84 10.63
C ASP A 366 12.05 2.09 11.64
N ALA A 367 11.87 2.33 12.94
CA ALA A 367 12.67 1.67 13.99
C ALA A 367 12.67 0.14 13.85
N LYS A 368 11.51 -0.46 13.58
CA LYS A 368 11.34 -1.91 13.32
C LYS A 368 12.07 -2.39 12.07
N GLU A 369 12.26 -1.54 11.05
CA GLU A 369 13.04 -1.88 9.85
C GLU A 369 14.54 -1.86 10.13
N ILE A 370 14.99 -0.96 11.01
CA ILE A 370 16.39 -0.85 11.45
C ILE A 370 16.75 -2.02 12.38
N GLU A 371 15.90 -2.30 13.38
CA GLU A 371 16.00 -3.46 14.28
C GLU A 371 16.09 -4.77 13.47
N TYR A 372 15.11 -5.01 12.59
CA TYR A 372 15.09 -6.19 11.73
C TYR A 372 16.31 -6.31 10.81
N PHE A 373 16.81 -5.19 10.26
CA PHE A 373 18.01 -5.21 9.42
C PHE A 373 19.26 -5.60 10.21
N ALA A 374 19.48 -5.00 11.38
CA ALA A 374 20.66 -5.27 12.22
C ALA A 374 20.69 -6.72 12.73
N GLU A 375 19.53 -7.33 12.99
CA GLU A 375 19.41 -8.70 13.49
C GLU A 375 19.46 -9.75 12.37
N TYR A 376 18.75 -9.54 11.25
CA TYR A 376 18.49 -10.59 10.23
C TYR A 376 19.14 -10.36 8.86
N VAL A 377 19.78 -9.21 8.61
CA VAL A 377 20.32 -8.84 7.29
C VAL A 377 21.79 -8.44 7.35
N GLU A 378 22.15 -7.50 8.21
CA GLU A 378 23.50 -6.94 8.36
C GLU A 378 24.58 -7.99 8.67
N PRO A 379 24.37 -8.98 9.57
CA PRO A 379 25.35 -10.03 9.86
C PRO A 379 25.58 -11.00 8.70
N HIS A 380 24.94 -10.79 7.55
CA HIS A 380 24.89 -11.70 6.42
C HIS A 380 25.32 -11.04 5.10
N LEU A 381 25.74 -9.78 5.11
CA LEU A 381 26.25 -9.02 3.95
C LEU A 381 27.71 -9.41 3.60
N VAL A 382 27.91 -10.69 3.29
CA VAL A 382 29.21 -11.30 2.99
C VAL A 382 29.07 -12.30 1.83
N GLY A 383 30.17 -12.70 1.20
CA GLY A 383 30.17 -13.78 0.21
C GLY A 383 29.36 -13.50 -1.07
N GLY A 384 29.27 -12.23 -1.49
CA GLY A 384 28.46 -11.80 -2.63
C GLY A 384 27.02 -11.41 -2.29
N ILE A 385 26.68 -11.29 -1.00
CA ILE A 385 25.42 -10.68 -0.54
C ILE A 385 25.66 -9.20 -0.25
N GLU A 386 24.95 -8.31 -0.94
CA GLU A 386 25.14 -6.86 -0.94
C GLU A 386 23.83 -6.13 -0.60
N TYR A 387 23.90 -5.05 0.18
CA TYR A 387 22.77 -4.13 0.41
C TYR A 387 23.02 -2.77 -0.27
N LEU A 388 22.12 -2.41 -1.19
CA LEU A 388 22.27 -1.24 -2.07
C LEU A 388 21.53 0.01 -1.57
N GLY A 389 20.73 -0.11 -0.50
CA GLY A 389 19.88 0.99 -0.01
C GLY A 389 18.62 1.20 -0.85
N GLU A 390 17.99 2.38 -0.69
CA GLU A 390 16.87 2.79 -1.52
C GLU A 390 17.39 3.25 -2.90
N VAL A 391 16.90 2.61 -3.97
CA VAL A 391 17.36 2.81 -5.34
C VAL A 391 16.38 3.65 -6.17
N SER A 392 16.89 4.44 -7.10
CA SER A 392 16.07 5.19 -8.06
C SER A 392 15.31 4.26 -9.02
N HIS A 393 14.31 4.79 -9.74
CA HIS A 393 13.55 4.00 -10.72
C HIS A 393 14.47 3.39 -11.80
N GLY A 394 15.46 4.13 -12.31
CA GLY A 394 16.41 3.64 -13.32
C GLY A 394 17.24 2.46 -12.80
N GLN A 395 17.91 2.65 -11.67
CA GLN A 395 18.69 1.59 -11.01
C GLN A 395 17.83 0.35 -10.69
N LYS A 396 16.58 0.54 -10.27
CA LYS A 396 15.63 -0.56 -10.03
C LYS A 396 15.29 -1.32 -11.32
N VAL A 397 15.19 -0.64 -12.47
CA VAL A 397 14.95 -1.28 -13.78
C VAL A 397 16.19 -2.01 -14.29
N GLU A 398 17.39 -1.44 -14.12
CA GLU A 398 18.67 -2.11 -14.39
C GLU A 398 18.82 -3.38 -13.54
N LEU A 399 18.56 -3.27 -12.23
CA LEU A 399 18.55 -4.41 -11.32
C LEU A 399 17.54 -5.49 -11.74
N LEU A 400 16.34 -5.11 -12.17
CA LEU A 400 15.33 -6.05 -12.67
C LEU A 400 15.68 -6.69 -14.03
N GLN A 401 16.46 -6.02 -14.88
CA GLN A 401 16.92 -6.57 -16.16
C GLN A 401 18.05 -7.58 -15.97
N ASP A 402 19.01 -7.27 -15.10
CA ASP A 402 20.25 -8.05 -14.96
C ASP A 402 20.16 -9.10 -13.83
N ALA A 403 19.03 -9.19 -13.12
CA ALA A 403 18.76 -10.25 -12.15
C ALA A 403 18.44 -11.60 -12.83
N ARG A 404 18.97 -12.69 -12.28
CA ARG A 404 18.61 -14.07 -12.67
C ARG A 404 17.20 -14.43 -12.22
N VAL A 405 16.83 -14.01 -11.00
CA VAL A 405 15.53 -14.20 -10.35
C VAL A 405 15.32 -13.03 -9.39
N THR A 406 14.11 -12.49 -9.32
CA THR A 406 13.68 -11.60 -8.22
C THR A 406 12.90 -12.41 -7.18
N LEU A 407 13.19 -12.19 -5.90
CA LEU A 407 12.67 -12.90 -4.72
C LEU A 407 11.82 -11.95 -3.85
#